data_AF-A0A2V2PVV2-F1
#
_entry.id   AF-A0A2V2PVV2-F1
#
_cell.length_a   1.000
_cell.length_b   1.000
_cell.length_c   1.000
_cell.angle_alpha   90.00
_cell.angle_beta   90.00
_cell.angle_gamma   90.00
#
_symmetry.space_group_name_H-M   'P 1'
#
loop_
_entity.id
_entity.type
_entity.pdbx_description
1 polymer ?
#
loop_
_entity_poly.entity_id
_entity_poly.type
_entity_poly.pdbx_seq_one_letter_code
_entity_poly.pdbx_strand_id
1 'polypeptide(L)' 'MRKPPPPGKGLSVRMDAELYDDLTVMMSTGITASDAVKHAVSLVAQMYSGAWEEGLVPEGEQPRIDSFNASRYDT' A
#
# COMPACT_ATOMS: atom_id res chain seq x y z
N MET A 1 17.73 -8.40 -6.86
CA MET A 1 16.46 -7.69 -6.58
C MET A 1 15.66 -7.55 -7.86
N ARG A 2 14.34 -7.77 -7.81
CA ARG A 2 13.44 -7.43 -8.92
C ARG A 2 13.18 -5.92 -8.86
N LYS A 3 13.28 -5.23 -9.99
CA LYS A 3 12.94 -3.82 -10.10
C LYS A 3 11.47 -3.69 -10.52
N PRO A 4 10.73 -2.68 -10.05
CA PRO A 4 9.38 -2.43 -10.54
C PRO A 4 9.40 -2.09 -12.04
N PRO A 5 8.26 -2.22 -12.74
CA PRO A 5 8.13 -1.71 -14.11
C PRO A 5 8.53 -0.23 -14.21
N PRO A 6 9.08 0.22 -15.35
CA PRO A 6 9.45 1.62 -15.51
C PRO A 6 8.21 2.53 -15.51
N PRO A 7 8.35 3.81 -15.13
CA PRO A 7 7.25 4.78 -15.14
C PRO A 7 6.51 4.80 -16.49
N GLY A 8 5.19 4.92 -16.43
CA GLY A 8 4.32 4.92 -17.62
C GLY A 8 4.02 3.53 -18.21
N LYS A 9 4.61 2.45 -17.68
CA LYS A 9 4.19 1.07 -18.00
C LYS A 9 3.18 0.56 -16.98
N GLY A 10 2.23 -0.23 -17.47
CA GLY A 10 1.23 -0.88 -16.62
C GLY A 10 1.85 -1.97 -15.73
N LEU A 11 1.34 -2.07 -14.51
CA LEU A 11 1.52 -3.22 -13.63
C LEU A 11 0.28 -4.10 -13.76
N SER A 12 0.46 -5.40 -14.01
CA SER A 12 -0.65 -6.37 -14.05
C SER A 12 -0.59 -7.25 -12.80
N VAL A 13 -1.69 -7.27 -12.07
CA VAL A 13 -1.87 -8.11 -10.88
C VAL A 13 -3.09 -8.98 -11.12
N ARG A 14 -2.99 -10.26 -10.77
CA ARG A 14 -4.13 -11.17 -10.89
C ARG A 14 -5.16 -10.79 -9.83
N MET A 15 -6.42 -10.64 -10.26
CA MET A 15 -7.54 -10.44 -9.35
C MET A 15 -7.96 -11.77 -8.73
N ASP A 16 -7.89 -11.87 -7.41
CA ASP A 16 -8.53 -12.92 -6.63
C ASP A 16 -9.73 -12.33 -5.85
N ALA A 17 -10.43 -13.18 -5.10
CA ALA A 17 -11.62 -12.77 -4.37
C ALA A 17 -11.29 -11.76 -3.26
N GLU A 18 -10.17 -11.95 -2.57
CA GLU A 18 -9.73 -11.07 -1.49
C GLU A 18 -9.40 -9.67 -2.01
N LEU A 19 -8.59 -9.57 -3.07
CA LEU A 19 -8.27 -8.29 -3.69
C LEU A 19 -9.52 -7.61 -4.27
N TYR A 20 -10.48 -8.39 -4.78
CA TYR A 20 -11.75 -7.84 -5.26
C TYR A 20 -12.56 -7.20 -4.13
N ASP A 21 -12.70 -7.89 -3.00
CA ASP A 21 -13.44 -7.40 -1.84
C ASP A 21 -12.75 -6.16 -1.23
N ASP A 22 -11.42 -6.18 -1.10
CA ASP A 22 -10.63 -5.05 -0.60
C ASP A 22 -10.75 -3.81 -1.49
N LEU A 23 -10.62 -3.99 -2.81
CA LEU A 23 -10.79 -2.88 -3.76
C LEU A 23 -12.22 -2.34 -3.73
N THR A 24 -13.23 -3.19 -3.53
CA THR A 24 -14.63 -2.76 -3.39
C THR A 24 -14.79 -1.83 -2.19
N VAL A 25 -14.18 -2.15 -1.05
CA VAL A 25 -14.18 -1.30 0.15
C VAL A 25 -13.51 0.03 -0.13
N MET A 26 -12.31 0.03 -0.72
CA MET A 26 -11.58 1.28 -1.00
C MET A 26 -12.33 2.16 -1.99
N MET A 27 -12.87 1.57 -3.06
CA MET A 27 -13.58 2.28 -4.12
C MET A 27 -14.95 2.82 -3.69
N SER A 28 -15.53 2.35 -2.58
CA SER A 28 -16.78 2.91 -2.04
C SER A 28 -16.64 4.37 -1.62
N THR A 29 -15.41 4.88 -1.50
CA THR A 29 -15.08 6.29 -1.26
C THR A 29 -15.09 7.17 -2.52
N GLY A 30 -15.26 6.57 -3.71
CA GLY A 30 -15.30 7.26 -5.00
C GLY A 30 -13.97 7.26 -5.77
N ILE A 31 -12.90 6.66 -5.24
CA ILE A 31 -11.61 6.54 -5.94
C ILE A 31 -11.62 5.42 -6.98
N THR A 32 -10.71 5.48 -7.95
CA THR A 32 -10.54 4.39 -8.92
C THR A 32 -9.72 3.23 -8.34
N ALA A 33 -9.82 2.04 -8.93
CA ALA A 33 -8.95 0.91 -8.56
C ALA A 33 -7.45 1.25 -8.69
N SER A 34 -7.08 2.07 -9.69
CA SER A 34 -5.71 2.54 -9.87
C SER A 34 -5.25 3.41 -8.71
N ASP A 35 -6.12 4.31 -8.24
CA ASP A 35 -5.81 5.17 -7.10
C ASP A 35 -5.77 4.37 -5.80
N ALA A 36 -6.70 3.43 -5.60
CA ALA A 36 -6.69 2.51 -4.46
C ALA A 36 -5.36 1.74 -4.36
N VAL A 37 -4.90 1.13 -5.46
CA VAL A 37 -3.62 0.41 -5.50
C VAL A 37 -2.44 1.34 -5.24
N LYS A 38 -2.40 2.54 -5.84
CA LYS A 38 -1.33 3.52 -5.61
C LYS A 38 -1.29 3.97 -4.14
N HIS A 39 -2.44 4.22 -3.53
CA HIS A 39 -2.53 4.62 -2.12
C HIS A 39 -2.08 3.51 -1.19
N ALA A 40 -2.55 2.28 -1.40
CA ALA A 40 -2.14 1.12 -0.61
C ALA A 40 -0.62 0.90 -0.67
N VAL A 41 -0.04 0.90 -1.88
CA VAL A 41 1.41 0.74 -2.07
C VAL A 41 2.20 1.88 -1.43
N SER A 42 1.75 3.13 -1.59
CA SER A 42 2.41 4.30 -1.01
C SER A 42 2.40 4.27 0.51
N LEU A 43 1.27 3.89 1.13
CA LEU A 43 1.13 3.79 2.57
C LEU A 43 2.06 2.72 3.14
N VAL A 44 2.06 1.52 2.54
CA VAL A 44 2.93 0.42 2.99
C VAL A 44 4.41 0.77 2.77
N ALA A 45 4.78 1.40 1.66
CA ALA A 45 6.15 1.83 1.42
C ALA A 45 6.65 2.84 2.46
N GLN A 46 5.79 3.77 2.89
CA GLN A 46 6.11 4.72 3.98
C GLN A 46 6.29 4.02 5.32
N MET A 47 5.50 2.99 5.62
CA MET A 47 5.70 2.18 6.83
C MET A 47 7.05 1.44 6.79
N TYR A 48 7.48 0.97 5.62
CA TYR A 48 8.79 0.31 5.44
C TYR A 48 9.93 1.30 5.65
N SER A 49 9.88 2.46 4.99
CA SER A 49 10.92 3.48 5.17
C SER A 49 10.99 3.97 6.61
N GLY A 50 9.84 4.23 7.25
CA GLY A 50 9.79 4.64 8.64
C GLY A 50 10.39 3.60 9.59
N ALA A 51 10.06 2.32 9.42
CA ALA A 51 10.62 1.24 10.23
C ALA A 51 12.15 1.10 10.10
N TRP A 52 12.69 1.34 8.90
CA TRP A 52 14.14 1.35 8.65
C TRP A 52 14.82 2.59 9.23
N GLU A 53 14.23 3.77 9.04
CA GLU A 53 14.75 5.04 9.55
C GLU A 53 14.79 5.07 11.08
N GLU A 54 13.79 4.49 11.74
CA GLU A 54 13.73 4.36 13.19
C GLU A 54 14.58 3.19 13.74
N GLY A 55 15.15 2.37 12.86
CA GLY A 55 15.97 1.22 13.25
C GLY A 55 15.19 0.08 13.91
N LEU A 56 13.87 0.00 13.70
CA LEU A 56 13.02 -1.07 14.22
C LEU A 56 13.33 -2.42 13.56
N VAL A 57 13.68 -2.38 12.28
CA VAL A 57 14.20 -3.52 11.51
C VAL A 57 15.32 -3.07 10.58
N PRO A 58 16.25 -3.95 10.17
CA PRO A 58 17.33 -3.59 9.25
C PRO A 58 16.80 -3.12 7.88
N GLU A 59 17.54 -2.21 7.23
CA GLU A 59 17.19 -1.73 5.90
C GLU A 59 17.10 -2.89 4.89
N GLY A 60 16.00 -2.92 4.14
CA GLY A 60 15.72 -3.98 3.17
C GLY A 60 15.03 -5.21 3.75
N GLU A 61 14.86 -5.31 5.06
CA GLU A 61 14.03 -6.34 5.68
C GLU A 61 12.56 -5.91 5.74
N GLN A 62 11.66 -6.88 5.58
CA GLN A 62 10.23 -6.65 5.64
C GLN A 62 9.77 -6.42 7.09
N PRO A 63 9.20 -5.26 7.43
CA PRO A 63 8.58 -5.06 8.73
C PRO A 63 7.29 -5.87 8.86
N ARG A 64 6.94 -6.25 10.09
CA ARG A 64 5.60 -6.71 10.44
C ARG A 64 4.74 -5.49 10.77
N ILE A 65 3.61 -5.34 10.09
CA ILE A 65 2.64 -4.28 10.36
C ILE A 65 1.59 -4.83 11.33
N ASP A 66 1.69 -4.45 12.61
CA ASP A 66 0.82 -5.00 13.66
C ASP A 66 -0.47 -4.20 13.89
N SER A 67 -0.46 -2.89 13.61
CA SER A 67 -1.63 -2.04 13.86
C SER A 67 -1.67 -0.84 12.90
N PHE A 68 -2.88 -0.32 12.70
CA PHE A 68 -3.14 0.88 11.93
C PHE A 68 -4.00 1.84 12.76
N ASN A 69 -3.59 3.10 12.82
CA ASN A 69 -4.34 4.16 13.49
C ASN A 69 -4.87 5.14 12.43
N ALA A 70 -6.19 5.35 12.41
CA ALA A 70 -6.82 6.38 11.59
C ALA A 70 -7.47 7.42 12.48
N SER A 71 -7.18 8.69 12.19
CA SER A 71 -7.93 9.81 12.73
C SER A 71 -9.02 10.20 11.72
N ARG A 72 -10.20 10.56 12.23
CA ARG A 72 -11.20 11.23 11.42
C ARG A 72 -10.63 12.58 10.98
N TYR A 73 -10.88 13.00 9.74
CA TYR A 73 -10.70 14.41 9.38
C TYR A 73 -11.62 15.23 10.30
N ASP A 74 -11.08 16.22 11.02
CA ASP A 74 -11.86 17.08 11.92
C ASP A 74 -13.12 17.58 11.18
N THR A 75 -14.30 17.30 11.73
CA THR A 75 -15.60 17.82 11.25
C THR A 75 -15.89 19.18 11.84
#